data_AF-A0A3E0NPX7-F1
#
_entry.id   AF-A0A3E0NPX7-F1
#
_cell.length_a   1.000
_cell.length_b   1.000
_cell.length_c   1.000
_cell.angle_alpha   90.00
_cell.angle_beta   90.00
_cell.angle_gamma   90.00
#
_symmetry.space_group_name_H-M   'P 1'
#
loop_
_entity.id
_entity.type
_entity.pdbx_description
1 polymer ?
#
loop_
_entity_poly.entity_id
_entity_poly.type
_entity_poly.pdbx_seq_one_letter_code
_entity_poly.pdbx_strand_id
1 'polypeptide(L)'
;MSCRVTEHHLPQDPRSPMSSKVDLSEIVDAFENQGDSMRSFVERKTGEVLMISEEALSWAERQDEEGERREDEGDWWSEEVERARRVLSSDDHLELPSQWDLHEYEILRTFVLGRASEHERDQLGRAIQGRGAFRRFKDVAAALEVLDEWFAYRRREFRETARAWCEENELAFDDGEEEN
;
A
#
# COMPACT_ATOMS: atom_id res chain seq x y z
N MET A 1 -28.33 39.71 30.09
CA MET A 1 -27.71 39.56 28.75
C MET A 1 -26.84 38.32 28.78
N SER A 2 -27.09 37.42 27.84
CA SER A 2 -26.67 36.02 27.82
C SER A 2 -25.32 35.85 27.10
N CYS A 3 -24.37 35.14 27.70
CA CYS A 3 -23.28 34.50 26.96
C CYS A 3 -23.39 32.99 27.22
N ARG A 4 -23.98 32.27 26.26
CA ARG A 4 -23.95 30.80 26.21
C ARG A 4 -22.59 30.41 25.62
N VAL A 5 -21.89 29.55 26.34
CA VAL A 5 -20.72 28.83 25.83
C VAL A 5 -21.18 27.99 24.64
N THR A 6 -20.58 28.22 23.48
CA THR A 6 -20.78 27.40 22.29
C THR A 6 -20.16 26.03 22.53
N GLU A 7 -20.99 25.01 22.69
CA GLU A 7 -20.59 23.61 22.55
C GLU A 7 -19.95 23.42 21.17
N HIS A 8 -18.66 23.15 21.14
CA HIS A 8 -18.02 22.55 19.97
C HIS A 8 -18.52 21.13 19.85
N HIS A 9 -19.59 20.97 19.08
CA HIS A 9 -20.07 19.67 18.61
C HIS A 9 -19.00 19.09 17.69
N LEU A 10 -18.14 18.23 18.25
CA LEU A 10 -17.32 17.28 17.49
C LEU A 10 -18.26 16.53 16.52
N PRO A 11 -17.93 16.41 15.22
CA PRO A 11 -18.70 15.56 14.34
C PRO A 11 -18.62 14.13 14.87
N GLN A 12 -19.74 13.66 15.42
CA GLN A 12 -20.01 12.25 15.58
C GLN A 12 -20.25 11.74 14.16
N ASP A 13 -19.29 11.04 13.57
CA ASP A 13 -19.61 10.16 12.45
C ASP A 13 -19.86 8.76 13.03
N PRO A 14 -21.13 8.36 13.19
CA PRO A 14 -21.43 6.98 13.50
C PRO A 14 -21.12 6.21 12.23
N ARG A 15 -19.94 5.56 12.20
CA ARG A 15 -19.62 4.50 11.24
C ARG A 15 -20.92 3.79 10.90
N SER A 16 -21.41 4.08 9.69
CA SER A 16 -22.56 3.43 9.09
C SER A 16 -22.35 1.93 9.25
N PRO A 17 -23.40 1.08 9.26
CA PRO A 17 -23.20 -0.36 9.25
C PRO A 17 -22.50 -0.73 7.93
N MET A 18 -21.17 -0.62 7.90
CA MET A 18 -20.38 -0.66 6.70
C MET A 18 -20.36 -2.11 6.26
N SER A 19 -20.86 -2.35 5.06
CA SER A 19 -20.44 -3.48 4.24
C SER A 19 -18.94 -3.68 4.43
N SER A 20 -18.52 -4.86 4.88
CA SER A 20 -17.14 -5.24 5.22
C SER A 20 -16.24 -5.37 3.97
N LYS A 21 -16.29 -4.37 3.11
CA LYS A 21 -15.55 -4.33 1.85
C LYS A 21 -14.22 -3.63 2.08
N VAL A 22 -13.16 -4.17 1.50
CA VAL A 22 -11.89 -3.46 1.42
C VAL A 22 -11.99 -2.39 0.33
N ASP A 23 -11.49 -1.18 0.60
CA ASP A 23 -11.30 -0.17 -0.42
C ASP A 23 -10.10 -0.56 -1.27
N LEU A 24 -10.32 -0.79 -2.57
CA LEU A 24 -9.26 -1.21 -3.47
C LEU A 24 -8.15 -0.14 -3.58
N SER A 25 -8.47 1.14 -3.38
CA SER A 25 -7.48 2.20 -3.39
C SER A 25 -6.49 2.11 -2.23
N GLU A 26 -6.93 1.66 -1.05
CA GLU A 26 -6.06 1.42 0.11
C GLU A 26 -5.07 0.26 -0.15
N ILE A 27 -5.50 -0.80 -0.84
CA ILE A 27 -4.60 -1.88 -1.26
C ILE A 27 -3.57 -1.36 -2.28
N VAL A 28 -4.02 -0.59 -3.26
CA VAL A 28 -3.12 0.00 -4.27
C VAL A 28 -2.11 0.94 -3.61
N ASP A 29 -2.55 1.77 -2.67
CA ASP A 29 -1.66 2.66 -1.92
C ASP A 29 -0.67 1.85 -1.06
N ALA A 30 -1.09 0.73 -0.48
CA ALA A 30 -0.19 -0.19 0.20
C ALA A 30 0.87 -0.77 -0.76
N PHE A 31 0.47 -1.22 -1.96
CA PHE A 31 1.41 -1.69 -2.99
C PHE A 31 2.42 -0.62 -3.41
N GLU A 32 2.02 0.65 -3.51
CA GLU A 32 2.95 1.73 -3.87
C GLU A 32 3.96 2.06 -2.78
N ASN A 33 3.61 1.79 -1.51
CA ASN A 33 4.45 2.04 -0.34
C ASN A 33 5.20 0.80 0.16
N GLN A 34 5.00 -0.35 -0.48
CA GLN A 34 5.69 -1.57 -0.10
C GLN A 34 7.20 -1.49 -0.34
N GLY A 35 7.94 -2.20 0.50
CA GLY A 35 9.38 -2.36 0.42
C GLY A 35 9.85 -3.44 1.39
N ASP A 36 11.16 -3.66 1.48
CA ASP A 36 11.70 -4.74 2.32
C ASP A 36 11.51 -4.51 3.83
N SER A 37 11.14 -3.30 4.27
CA SER A 37 11.00 -2.94 5.68
C SER A 37 9.55 -2.90 6.19
N MET A 38 8.56 -2.89 5.29
CA MET A 38 7.15 -2.77 5.64
C MET A 38 6.37 -3.91 5.02
N ARG A 39 5.46 -4.48 5.79
CA ARG A 39 4.50 -5.50 5.35
C ARG A 39 3.10 -4.92 5.45
N SER A 40 2.21 -5.38 4.57
CA SER A 40 0.83 -4.90 4.55
C SER A 40 -0.16 -6.06 4.66
N PHE A 41 -1.25 -5.84 5.37
CA PHE A 41 -2.25 -6.86 5.66
C PHE A 41 -3.66 -6.30 5.49
N VAL A 42 -4.62 -7.17 5.13
CA VAL A 42 -6.05 -6.84 5.12
C VAL A 42 -6.76 -7.66 6.19
N GLU A 43 -7.47 -7.01 7.09
CA GLU A 43 -8.36 -7.68 8.05
C GLU A 43 -9.66 -8.11 7.34
N ARG A 44 -9.91 -9.42 7.25
CA ARG A 44 -11.03 -9.99 6.47
C ARG A 44 -12.42 -9.51 6.93
N LYS A 45 -12.57 -9.18 8.22
CA LYS A 45 -13.86 -8.81 8.82
C LYS A 45 -14.26 -7.37 8.56
N THR A 46 -13.28 -6.48 8.44
CA THR A 46 -13.50 -5.04 8.37
C THR A 46 -13.11 -4.45 7.03
N GLY A 47 -12.20 -5.11 6.30
CA GLY A 47 -11.55 -4.56 5.12
C GLY A 47 -10.43 -3.57 5.48
N GLU A 48 -10.03 -3.45 6.76
CA GLU A 48 -8.96 -2.54 7.18
C GLU A 48 -7.62 -2.99 6.59
N VAL A 49 -6.93 -2.06 5.90
CA VAL A 49 -5.56 -2.26 5.43
C VAL A 49 -4.59 -1.75 6.50
N LEU A 50 -3.68 -2.60 6.92
CA LEU A 50 -2.68 -2.33 7.95
C LEU A 50 -1.29 -2.39 7.34
N MET A 51 -0.46 -1.40 7.65
CA MET A 51 0.95 -1.40 7.32
C MET A 51 1.77 -1.48 8.59
N ILE A 52 2.68 -2.44 8.67
CA ILE A 52 3.44 -2.77 9.87
C ILE A 52 4.89 -2.99 9.48
N SER A 53 5.82 -2.42 10.23
CA SER A 53 7.25 -2.67 10.00
C SER A 53 7.63 -4.12 10.30
N GLU A 54 8.60 -4.63 9.56
CA GLU A 54 9.21 -5.94 9.81
C GLU A 54 9.82 -6.00 11.23
N GLU A 55 10.32 -4.87 11.75
CA GLU A 55 10.86 -4.78 13.11
C GLU A 55 9.77 -5.01 14.17
N ALA A 56 8.60 -4.39 14.01
CA ALA A 56 7.48 -4.56 14.93
C ALA A 56 6.91 -6.00 14.87
N LEU A 57 6.81 -6.60 13.68
CA LEU A 57 6.42 -8.00 13.51
C LEU A 57 7.40 -8.94 14.21
N SER A 58 8.69 -8.81 13.92
CA SER A 58 9.75 -9.62 14.54
C SER A 58 9.75 -9.47 16.06
N TRP A 59 9.45 -8.28 16.59
CA TRP A 59 9.37 -8.07 18.03
C TRP A 59 8.12 -8.70 18.64
N ALA A 60 6.97 -8.60 17.98
CA ALA A 60 5.73 -9.23 18.42
C ALA A 60 5.79 -10.77 18.41
N GLU A 61 6.58 -11.37 17.52
CA GLU A 61 6.81 -12.83 17.45
C GLU A 61 7.67 -13.39 18.59
N ARG A 62 8.51 -12.56 19.23
CA ARG A 62 9.31 -12.96 20.40
C ARG A 62 8.37 -13.07 21.62
N GLN A 63 7.61 -14.17 21.69
CA GLN A 63 6.55 -14.38 22.68
C GLN A 63 7.02 -14.33 24.14
N ASP A 64 8.33 -14.45 24.43
CA ASP A 64 8.81 -14.75 25.78
C ASP A 64 10.05 -13.96 26.24
N GLU A 65 10.61 -13.07 25.43
CA GLU A 65 11.71 -12.20 25.89
C GLU A 65 11.11 -10.84 26.20
N GLU A 66 11.17 -10.42 27.47
CA GLU A 66 11.07 -9.02 27.88
C GLU A 66 12.17 -8.26 27.12
N GLY A 67 11.93 -7.96 25.85
CA GLY A 67 12.80 -7.13 25.04
C GLY A 67 12.83 -5.79 25.73
N GLU A 68 14.00 -5.42 26.25
CA GLU A 68 14.20 -4.13 26.89
C GLU A 68 13.69 -3.03 25.95
N ARG A 69 12.58 -2.41 26.35
CA ARG A 69 12.05 -1.20 25.71
C ARG A 69 13.22 -0.23 25.61
N ARG A 70 13.64 0.16 24.40
CA ARG A 70 14.64 1.22 24.32
C ARG A 70 14.00 2.47 24.93
N GLU A 71 14.70 3.14 25.85
CA GLU A 71 14.15 4.30 26.56
C GLU A 71 13.70 5.45 25.62
N ASP A 72 14.17 5.45 24.37
CA ASP A 72 13.82 6.42 23.31
C ASP A 72 12.62 6.00 22.43
N GLU A 73 12.05 4.81 22.61
CA GLU A 73 10.91 4.31 21.83
C GLU A 73 9.58 4.71 22.51
N GLY A 74 9.10 5.91 22.18
CA GLY A 74 7.86 6.48 22.72
C GLY A 74 6.57 5.72 22.36
N ASP A 75 5.42 6.30 22.71
CA ASP A 75 4.09 5.66 22.60
C ASP A 75 3.80 5.05 21.21
N TRP A 76 4.25 5.69 20.14
CA TRP A 76 4.07 5.24 18.75
C TRP A 76 4.58 3.81 18.48
N TRP A 77 5.74 3.46 19.06
CA TRP A 77 6.34 2.13 18.89
C TRP A 77 5.54 1.05 19.63
N SER A 78 5.02 1.40 20.80
CA SER A 78 4.17 0.49 21.58
C SER A 78 2.86 0.19 20.83
N GLU A 79 2.27 1.21 20.20
CA GLU A 79 1.07 1.05 19.36
C GLU A 79 1.35 0.20 18.11
N GLU A 80 2.49 0.39 17.45
CA GLU A 80 2.85 -0.39 16.25
C GLU A 80 3.05 -1.88 16.58
N VAL A 81 3.75 -2.17 17.68
CA VAL A 81 3.90 -3.53 18.20
C VAL A 81 2.56 -4.15 18.59
N GLU A 82 1.64 -3.39 19.16
CA GLU A 82 0.30 -3.90 19.48
C GLU A 82 -0.48 -4.25 18.21
N ARG A 83 -0.38 -3.44 17.15
CA ARG A 83 -0.93 -3.79 15.83
C ARG A 83 -0.28 -5.06 15.27
N ALA A 84 1.03 -5.21 15.38
CA ALA A 84 1.76 -6.41 14.96
C ALA A 84 1.26 -7.66 15.69
N ARG A 85 1.11 -7.58 17.02
CA ARG A 85 0.52 -8.67 17.82
C ARG A 85 -0.91 -8.99 17.40
N ARG A 86 -1.73 -7.98 17.09
CA ARG A 86 -3.09 -8.19 16.57
C ARG A 86 -3.06 -9.02 15.28
N VAL A 87 -2.19 -8.66 14.33
CA VAL A 87 -2.02 -9.38 13.07
C VAL A 87 -1.59 -10.83 13.31
N LEU A 88 -0.57 -11.05 14.15
CA LEU A 88 -0.01 -12.38 14.40
C LEU A 88 -0.89 -13.28 15.28
N SER A 89 -1.83 -12.71 16.03
CA SER A 89 -2.69 -13.45 16.96
C SER A 89 -3.91 -14.11 16.30
N SER A 90 -4.20 -13.82 15.03
CA SER A 90 -5.36 -14.36 14.31
C SER A 90 -5.09 -14.54 12.82
N ASP A 91 -5.63 -15.62 12.25
CA ASP A 91 -5.66 -15.89 10.81
C ASP A 91 -6.67 -14.99 10.04
N ASP A 92 -7.30 -14.02 10.72
CA ASP A 92 -8.20 -13.04 10.11
C ASP A 92 -7.46 -11.94 9.32
N HIS A 93 -6.12 -11.92 9.32
CA HIS A 93 -5.31 -10.95 8.59
C HIS A 93 -4.61 -11.64 7.42
N LEU A 94 -4.92 -11.19 6.22
CA LEU A 94 -4.30 -11.70 5.00
C LEU A 94 -3.17 -10.78 4.57
N GLU A 95 -2.00 -11.34 4.35
CA GLU A 95 -0.85 -10.59 3.88
C GLU A 95 -0.98 -10.23 2.39
N LEU A 96 -0.71 -8.96 2.08
CA LEU A 96 -0.66 -8.47 0.71
C LEU A 96 0.61 -8.93 -0.02
N PRO A 97 0.55 -9.15 -1.35
CA PRO A 97 1.72 -9.48 -2.17
C PRO A 97 2.90 -8.57 -1.90
N SER A 98 4.11 -9.13 -1.84
CA SER A 98 5.33 -8.36 -1.64
C SER A 98 5.70 -7.52 -2.88
N GLN A 99 6.61 -6.55 -2.75
CA GLN A 99 7.18 -5.83 -3.91
C GLN A 99 7.76 -6.77 -5.00
N TRP A 100 8.17 -7.98 -4.62
CA TRP A 100 8.71 -8.99 -5.53
C TRP A 100 7.62 -9.72 -6.31
N ASP A 101 6.46 -9.91 -5.67
CA ASP A 101 5.28 -10.57 -6.23
C ASP A 101 4.52 -9.65 -7.19
N LEU A 102 4.60 -8.32 -6.98
CA LEU A 102 4.00 -7.32 -7.87
C LEU A 102 4.68 -7.22 -9.25
N HIS A 103 5.85 -7.85 -9.41
CA HIS A 103 6.58 -7.91 -10.68
C HIS A 103 6.73 -6.53 -11.37
N GLU A 104 7.01 -5.46 -10.60
CA GLU A 104 7.05 -4.07 -11.09
C GLU A 104 8.03 -3.89 -12.27
N TYR A 105 9.12 -4.66 -12.31
CA TYR A 105 10.04 -4.63 -13.44
C TYR A 105 9.39 -5.07 -14.76
N GLU A 106 8.46 -6.02 -14.74
CA GLU A 106 7.77 -6.44 -15.97
C GLU A 106 6.64 -5.48 -16.36
N ILE A 107 5.97 -4.87 -15.39
CA ILE A 107 5.06 -3.74 -15.62
C ILE A 107 5.83 -2.61 -16.33
N LEU A 108 7.01 -2.27 -15.81
CA LEU A 108 7.92 -1.27 -16.38
C LEU A 108 8.35 -1.64 -17.80
N ARG A 109 8.77 -2.89 -18.03
CA ARG A 109 9.18 -3.36 -19.36
C ARG A 109 8.02 -3.28 -20.37
N THR A 110 6.82 -3.66 -19.96
CA THR A 110 5.61 -3.62 -20.80
C THR A 110 5.23 -2.18 -21.14
N PHE A 111 5.28 -1.27 -20.18
CA PHE A 111 5.08 0.16 -20.42
C PHE A 111 6.04 0.70 -21.48
N VAL A 112 7.33 0.39 -21.36
CA VAL A 112 8.35 0.82 -22.33
C VAL A 112 8.08 0.23 -23.71
N LEU A 113 7.77 -1.06 -23.83
CA LEU A 113 7.49 -1.70 -25.11
C LEU A 113 6.20 -1.16 -25.77
N GLY A 114 5.21 -0.76 -24.97
CA GLY A 114 3.94 -0.21 -25.43
C GLY A 114 4.01 1.22 -25.97
N ARG A 115 5.13 1.94 -25.80
CA ARG A 115 5.29 3.31 -26.33
C ARG A 115 5.18 3.32 -27.85
N ALA A 116 4.45 4.30 -28.39
CA ALA A 116 4.29 4.46 -29.84
C ALA A 116 5.58 4.97 -30.52
N SER A 117 6.26 5.92 -29.89
CA SER A 117 7.48 6.52 -30.40
C SER A 117 8.68 5.59 -30.26
N GLU A 118 9.36 5.30 -31.37
CA GLU A 118 10.60 4.52 -31.35
C GLU A 118 11.70 5.22 -30.53
N HIS A 119 11.73 6.56 -30.54
CA HIS A 119 12.67 7.34 -29.75
C HIS A 119 12.45 7.14 -28.25
N GLU A 120 11.19 7.21 -27.79
CA GLU A 120 10.86 6.97 -26.38
C GLU A 120 11.20 5.53 -25.97
N ARG A 121 10.86 4.54 -26.80
CA ARG A 121 11.19 3.12 -26.57
C ARG A 121 12.69 2.91 -26.37
N ASP A 122 13.51 3.49 -27.24
CA ASP A 122 14.97 3.34 -27.16
C ASP A 122 15.55 4.04 -25.91
N GLN A 123 15.15 5.29 -25.64
CA GLN A 123 15.64 6.04 -24.48
C GLN A 123 15.26 5.36 -23.15
N LEU A 124 13.98 5.01 -22.98
CA LEU A 124 13.50 4.35 -21.77
C LEU A 124 14.05 2.92 -21.67
N GLY A 125 14.13 2.19 -22.78
CA GLY A 125 14.65 0.82 -22.83
C GLY A 125 16.10 0.71 -22.39
N ARG A 126 16.93 1.72 -22.69
CA ARG A 126 18.30 1.83 -22.17
C ARG A 126 18.32 2.21 -20.69
N ALA A 127 17.40 3.08 -20.25
CA ALA A 127 17.33 3.55 -18.87
C ALA A 127 17.06 2.41 -17.87
N ILE A 128 16.26 1.41 -18.27
CA ILE A 128 15.84 0.29 -17.41
C ILE A 128 16.87 -0.86 -17.28
N GLN A 129 18.07 -0.71 -17.84
CA GLN A 129 19.11 -1.74 -17.79
C GLN A 129 20.04 -1.55 -16.58
N GLY A 130 20.31 -2.60 -15.82
CA GLY A 130 21.34 -2.63 -14.77
C GLY A 130 21.00 -1.89 -13.47
N ARG A 131 21.98 -1.76 -12.57
CA ARG A 131 21.79 -1.16 -11.24
C ARG A 131 21.30 0.29 -11.34
N GLY A 132 20.31 0.65 -10.53
CA GLY A 132 19.72 1.99 -10.53
C GLY A 132 18.76 2.27 -11.70
N ALA A 133 18.27 1.22 -12.38
CA ALA A 133 17.34 1.30 -13.50
C ALA A 133 16.12 2.18 -13.20
N PHE A 134 15.44 1.97 -12.08
CA PHE A 134 14.22 2.71 -11.72
C PHE A 134 14.43 4.22 -11.59
N ARG A 135 15.54 4.66 -10.98
CA ARG A 135 15.84 6.10 -10.85
C ARG A 135 16.11 6.73 -12.20
N ARG A 136 16.99 6.11 -13.00
CA ARG A 136 17.27 6.60 -14.36
C ARG A 136 16.04 6.62 -15.25
N PHE A 137 15.21 5.58 -15.16
CA PHE A 137 13.96 5.54 -15.89
C PHE A 137 13.08 6.73 -15.54
N LYS A 138 12.88 7.04 -14.26
CA LYS A 138 12.10 8.20 -13.83
C LYS A 138 12.69 9.51 -14.34
N ASP A 139 14.00 9.68 -14.30
CA ASP A 139 14.69 10.87 -14.83
C ASP A 139 14.43 11.02 -16.35
N VAL A 140 14.53 9.94 -17.12
CA VAL A 140 14.30 9.94 -18.57
C VAL A 140 12.81 10.12 -18.90
N ALA A 141 11.91 9.46 -18.16
CA ALA A 141 10.48 9.60 -18.34
C ALA A 141 10.02 11.04 -18.05
N ALA A 142 10.60 11.70 -17.04
CA ALA A 142 10.35 13.11 -16.76
C ALA A 142 10.82 14.01 -17.92
N ALA A 143 12.02 13.76 -18.45
CA ALA A 143 12.57 14.53 -19.56
C ALA A 143 11.78 14.35 -20.87
N LEU A 144 11.10 13.21 -21.04
CA LEU A 144 10.22 12.91 -22.16
C LEU A 144 8.76 13.29 -21.90
N GLU A 145 8.44 13.87 -20.73
CA GLU A 145 7.08 14.25 -20.31
C GLU A 145 6.07 13.07 -20.25
N VAL A 146 6.57 11.85 -20.03
CA VAL A 146 5.76 10.62 -19.93
C VAL A 146 5.75 10.02 -18.52
N LEU A 147 6.28 10.74 -17.53
CA LEU A 147 6.36 10.27 -16.15
C LEU A 147 4.96 10.08 -15.52
N ASP A 148 4.03 11.00 -15.78
CA ASP A 148 2.66 10.90 -15.28
C ASP A 148 1.92 9.72 -15.94
N GLU A 149 2.15 9.49 -17.23
CA GLU A 149 1.62 8.32 -17.94
C GLU A 149 2.15 7.01 -17.35
N TRP A 150 3.42 6.99 -16.93
CA TRP A 150 4.00 5.86 -16.20
C TRP A 150 3.29 5.62 -14.87
N PHE A 151 3.10 6.66 -14.05
CA PHE A 151 2.42 6.50 -12.76
C PHE A 151 0.98 6.02 -12.93
N ALA A 152 0.24 6.58 -13.90
CA ALA A 152 -1.11 6.13 -14.21
C ALA A 152 -1.15 4.68 -14.70
N TYR A 153 -0.22 4.30 -15.58
CA TYR A 153 -0.09 2.92 -16.05
C TYR A 153 0.20 1.96 -14.89
N ARG A 154 1.21 2.28 -14.08
CA ARG A 154 1.61 1.46 -12.92
C ARG A 154 0.45 1.28 -11.94
N ARG A 155 -0.24 2.38 -11.59
CA ARG A 155 -1.37 2.35 -10.64
C ARG A 155 -2.52 1.49 -11.18
N ARG A 156 -2.78 1.51 -12.49
CA ARG A 156 -3.77 0.62 -13.13
C ARG A 156 -3.36 -0.84 -13.03
N GLU A 157 -2.12 -1.20 -13.35
CA GLU A 157 -1.67 -2.60 -13.23
C GLU A 157 -1.74 -3.09 -11.78
N PHE A 158 -1.36 -2.25 -10.81
CA PHE A 158 -1.53 -2.56 -9.37
C PHE A 158 -2.99 -2.73 -8.98
N ARG A 159 -3.91 -1.96 -9.58
CA ARG A 159 -5.35 -2.11 -9.37
C ARG A 159 -5.87 -3.46 -9.84
N GLU A 160 -5.44 -3.92 -11.02
CA GLU A 160 -5.81 -5.25 -11.51
C GLU A 160 -5.24 -6.36 -10.62
N THR A 161 -3.98 -6.23 -10.17
CA THR A 161 -3.40 -7.15 -9.19
C THR A 161 -4.17 -7.15 -7.87
N ALA A 162 -4.61 -5.98 -7.39
CA ALA A 162 -5.41 -5.86 -6.18
C ALA A 162 -6.78 -6.55 -6.33
N ARG A 163 -7.47 -6.39 -7.47
CA ARG A 163 -8.72 -7.10 -7.75
C ARG A 163 -8.52 -8.60 -7.73
N ALA A 164 -7.54 -9.08 -8.50
CA ALA A 164 -7.23 -10.51 -8.59
C ALA A 164 -6.92 -11.09 -7.21
N TRP A 165 -6.12 -10.39 -6.41
CA TRP A 165 -5.81 -10.81 -5.05
C TRP A 165 -7.05 -10.85 -4.14
N CYS A 166 -7.94 -9.86 -4.20
CA CYS A 166 -9.20 -9.89 -3.45
C CYS A 166 -10.10 -11.05 -3.87
N GLU A 167 -10.24 -11.30 -5.18
CA GLU A 167 -11.03 -12.41 -5.73
C GLU A 167 -10.48 -13.77 -5.29
N GLU A 168 -9.16 -13.98 -5.36
CA GLU A 168 -8.48 -15.20 -4.91
C GLU A 168 -8.68 -15.48 -3.42
N ASN A 169 -8.82 -14.43 -2.61
CA ASN A 169 -8.97 -14.51 -1.15
C ASN A 169 -10.43 -14.44 -0.67
N GLU A 170 -11.38 -14.41 -1.60
CA GLU A 170 -12.83 -14.29 -1.35
C GLU A 170 -13.20 -13.03 -0.55
N LEU A 171 -12.47 -11.93 -0.78
CA LEU A 171 -12.71 -10.63 -0.16
C LEU A 171 -13.69 -9.81 -0.99
N ALA A 172 -14.71 -9.27 -0.35
CA ALA A 172 -15.53 -8.24 -0.96
C ALA A 172 -14.74 -6.93 -1.01
N PHE A 173 -14.75 -6.24 -2.15
CA PHE A 173 -14.06 -4.97 -2.32
C PHE A 173 -14.99 -3.89 -2.90
N ASP A 174 -14.63 -2.64 -2.63
CA ASP A 174 -15.14 -1.46 -3.32
C ASP A 174 -14.05 -0.91 -4.23
N ASP A 175 -14.42 -0.72 -5.48
CA ASP A 175 -13.52 -0.31 -6.53
C ASP A 175 -13.70 1.15 -6.91
N GLY A 176 -14.63 1.89 -6.28
CA GLY A 176 -14.78 3.32 -6.54
C GLY A 176 -14.94 3.73 -8.01
N GLU A 177 -15.26 2.79 -8.91
CA GLU A 177 -15.64 3.10 -10.28
C GLU A 177 -17.03 3.72 -10.19
N GLU A 178 -17.10 5.05 -10.18
CA GLU A 178 -18.36 5.74 -10.46
C GLU A 178 -18.87 5.20 -11.80
N GLU A 179 -20.00 4.49 -11.74
CA GLU A 179 -20.79 4.08 -12.91
C GLU A 179 -20.93 5.30 -13.83
N ASN A 180 -20.31 5.24 -15.01
CA ASN A 180 -20.46 6.24 -16.06
C ASN A 180 -21.62 5.87 -16.98
#